data_AF-A0A0D3HB93-F1
#
_entry.id   AF-A0A0D3HB93-F1
#
_cell.length_a   1.000
_cell.length_b   1.000
_cell.length_c   1.000
_cell.angle_alpha   90.00
_cell.angle_beta   90.00
_cell.angle_gamma   90.00
#
_symmetry.space_group_name_H-M   'P 1'
#
loop_
_entity.id
_entity.type
_entity.pdbx_description
1 polymer ?
#
loop_
_entity_poly.entity_id
_entity_poly.type
_entity_poly.pdbx_seq_one_letter_code
_entity_poly.pdbx_strand_id
1 'polypeptide(L)'
;MAAAEEMAVVVLRCFDGTTVAAPAGVVAGRSGLVAEAVGAGGGGGGRRVVVDVPGNVSGVDVAAVVAYMEARAAAADGDAFDGEFIGGLTHDARIDLIHAAHHLADKALFNLLA
;
A
#
# COMPACT_ATOMS: atom_id res chain seq x y z
N MET A 1 19.29 0.41 -22.90
CA MET A 1 19.42 1.48 -21.89
C MET A 1 18.05 2.08 -21.71
N ALA A 2 17.18 1.38 -20.98
CA ALA A 2 15.85 1.87 -20.63
C ALA A 2 16.01 2.66 -19.33
N ALA A 3 15.58 3.91 -19.35
CA ALA A 3 15.62 4.80 -18.21
C ALA A 3 15.02 4.08 -17.00
N ALA A 4 15.74 4.09 -15.87
CA ALA A 4 15.08 4.02 -14.59
C ALA A 4 14.16 5.24 -14.58
N GLU A 5 12.89 5.07 -14.96
CA GLU A 5 11.86 6.04 -14.63
C GLU A 5 12.10 6.36 -13.16
N GLU A 6 12.33 7.64 -12.83
CA GLU A 6 12.41 8.08 -11.45
C GLU A 6 11.17 7.50 -10.76
N MET A 7 11.35 6.40 -10.01
CA MET A 7 10.23 5.66 -9.43
C MET A 7 9.59 6.64 -8.48
N ALA A 8 8.49 7.25 -8.90
CA ALA A 8 7.81 8.25 -8.10
C ALA A 8 7.52 7.59 -6.75
N VAL A 9 7.98 8.21 -5.67
CA VAL A 9 7.81 7.68 -4.31
C VAL A 9 6.69 8.45 -3.64
N VAL A 10 5.72 7.72 -3.09
CA VAL A 10 4.71 8.25 -2.17
C VAL A 10 5.15 7.99 -0.75
N VAL A 11 4.92 8.95 0.14
CA VAL A 11 5.14 8.79 1.57
C VAL A 11 3.81 8.75 2.30
N LEU A 12 3.55 7.64 2.96
CA LEU A 12 2.41 7.44 3.83
C LEU A 12 2.80 7.86 5.25
N ARG A 13 2.17 8.91 5.78
CA ARG A 13 2.33 9.32 7.18
C ARG A 13 1.27 8.62 8.01
N CYS A 14 1.72 7.85 8.98
CA CYS A 14 0.89 7.00 9.82
C CYS A 14 0.57 7.72 11.13
N PHE A 15 -0.42 7.20 11.86
CA PHE A 15 -0.90 7.84 13.09
C PHE A 15 0.15 7.92 14.20
N ASP A 16 1.04 6.93 14.27
CA ASP A 16 2.15 6.82 15.22
C ASP A 16 3.33 7.75 14.89
N GLY A 17 3.23 8.57 13.84
CA GLY A 17 4.31 9.43 13.35
C GLY A 17 5.31 8.71 12.45
N THR A 18 5.15 7.40 12.22
CA THR A 18 5.99 6.64 11.28
C THR A 18 5.67 7.06 9.85
N THR A 19 6.70 7.14 9.01
CA THR A 19 6.53 7.41 7.57
C THR A 19 6.97 6.21 6.75
N VAL A 20 6.09 5.69 5.91
CA VAL A 20 6.36 4.57 5.00
C VAL A 20 6.51 5.11 3.58
N ALA A 21 7.68 4.90 2.98
CA ALA A 21 7.93 5.23 1.58
C ALA A 21 7.57 4.03 0.70
N ALA A 22 6.85 4.28 -0.39
CA ALA A 22 6.42 3.22 -1.28
C ALA A 22 6.43 3.66 -2.76
N PRO A 23 6.63 2.73 -3.72
CA PRO A 23 6.52 3.02 -5.15
C PRO A 23 5.11 3.48 -5.50
N ALA A 24 4.99 4.69 -6.06
CA ALA A 24 3.71 5.29 -6.44
C ALA A 24 2.92 4.41 -7.39
N GLY A 25 3.58 3.78 -8.37
CA GLY A 25 2.91 2.93 -9.36
C GLY A 25 2.21 1.73 -8.71
N VAL A 26 2.86 1.09 -7.74
CA VAL A 26 2.30 -0.07 -7.02
C VAL A 26 1.17 0.36 -6.10
N VAL A 27 1.39 1.40 -5.30
CA VAL A 27 0.40 1.80 -4.28
C VAL A 27 -0.78 2.55 -4.88
N ALA A 28 -0.60 3.43 -5.87
CA ALA A 28 -1.71 4.13 -6.52
C ALA A 28 -2.62 3.18 -7.33
N GLY A 29 -2.08 2.07 -7.85
CA GLY A 29 -2.89 1.05 -8.54
C GLY A 29 -3.78 0.22 -7.60
N ARG A 30 -3.52 0.28 -6.29
CA ARG A 30 -4.15 -0.55 -5.26
C ARG A 30 -5.00 0.27 -4.28
N SER A 31 -4.44 1.38 -3.81
CA SER A 31 -5.00 2.25 -2.79
C SER A 31 -5.76 3.41 -3.44
N GLY A 32 -7.08 3.44 -3.25
CA GLY A 32 -7.89 4.59 -3.67
C GLY A 32 -7.45 5.90 -3.00
N LEU A 33 -7.01 5.85 -1.75
CA LEU A 33 -6.51 7.01 -1.02
C LEU A 33 -5.29 7.63 -1.72
N VAL A 34 -4.33 6.79 -2.11
CA VAL A 34 -3.11 7.24 -2.80
C VAL A 34 -3.39 7.64 -4.24
N ALA A 35 -4.28 6.94 -4.94
CA ALA A 35 -4.69 7.28 -6.29
C ALA A 35 -5.27 8.71 -6.36
N GLU A 36 -6.18 9.04 -5.43
CA GLU A 36 -6.76 10.38 -5.32
C GLU A 36 -5.70 11.44 -4.98
N ALA A 37 -4.79 11.15 -4.05
CA ALA A 37 -3.72 12.09 -3.68
C ALA A 37 -2.72 12.36 -4.81
N VAL A 38 -2.37 11.32 -5.58
CA VAL A 38 -1.51 11.43 -6.77
C VAL A 38 -2.24 12.17 -7.89
N GLY A 39 -3.52 11.90 -8.11
CA GLY A 39 -4.34 12.57 -9.13
C GLY A 39 -4.61 14.05 -8.83
N ALA A 40 -4.86 14.40 -7.57
CA ALA A 40 -5.04 15.77 -7.11
C ALA A 40 -3.73 16.58 -7.14
N GLY A 41 -2.58 15.90 -7.14
CA GLY A 41 -1.24 16.49 -7.18
C GLY A 41 -0.87 17.16 -8.51
N GLY A 42 -1.64 16.95 -9.58
CA GLY A 42 -1.46 17.60 -10.89
C GLY A 42 -0.18 17.19 -11.63
N GLY A 43 -0.32 16.58 -12.81
CA GLY A 43 0.79 16.14 -13.64
C GLY A 43 1.84 17.23 -13.89
N GLY A 44 3.09 16.96 -13.50
CA GLY A 44 4.23 17.82 -13.81
C GLY A 44 5.29 17.87 -12.71
N GLY A 45 6.22 16.92 -12.76
CA GLY A 45 7.56 17.08 -12.17
C GLY A 45 7.73 16.61 -10.71
N GLY A 46 8.30 15.43 -10.53
CA GLY A 46 9.21 15.05 -9.43
C GLY A 46 8.79 15.31 -7.98
N ARG A 47 7.54 15.68 -7.69
CA ARG A 47 7.14 16.11 -6.35
C ARG A 47 6.74 14.89 -5.53
N ARG A 48 7.53 14.61 -4.48
CA ARG A 48 7.23 13.62 -3.45
C ARG A 48 5.82 13.84 -2.90
N VAL A 49 4.91 12.92 -3.19
CA VAL A 49 3.51 12.97 -2.72
C VAL A 49 3.49 12.44 -1.29
N VAL A 50 2.99 13.23 -0.36
CA VAL A 50 2.83 12.84 1.04
C VAL A 50 1.33 12.67 1.31
N VAL A 51 0.95 11.50 1.80
CA VAL A 51 -0.44 11.10 2.07
C VAL A 51 -0.57 10.77 3.55
N ASP A 52 -1.55 11.38 4.20
CA ASP A 52 -1.89 11.07 5.58
C ASP A 52 -2.83 9.86 5.61
N VAL A 53 -2.44 8.81 6.32
CA VAL A 53 -3.27 7.60 6.48
C VAL A 53 -4.27 7.85 7.62
N PRO A 54 -5.59 7.88 7.34
CA PRO A 54 -6.60 8.09 8.37
C PRO A 54 -6.81 6.81 9.21
N GLY A 55 -7.56 6.93 10.30
CA GLY A 55 -8.08 5.76 11.01
C GLY A 55 -7.17 5.13 12.07
N ASN A 56 -6.22 5.88 12.62
CA ASN A 56 -5.31 5.39 13.65
C ASN A 56 -4.51 4.14 13.26
N VAL A 57 -4.19 4.00 11.96
CA VAL A 57 -3.42 2.87 11.44
C VAL A 57 -1.94 3.06 11.80
N SER A 58 -1.31 2.02 12.33
CA SER A 58 0.11 2.06 12.70
C SER A 58 1.02 2.00 11.47
N GLY A 59 2.25 2.51 11.61
CA GLY A 59 3.25 2.40 10.55
C GLY A 59 3.62 0.96 10.22
N VAL A 60 3.50 0.05 11.19
CA VAL A 60 3.76 -1.38 11.00
C VAL A 60 2.73 -1.99 10.05
N ASP A 61 1.45 -1.71 10.26
CA ASP A 61 0.38 -2.26 9.42
C ASP A 61 0.43 -1.69 8.01
N VAL A 62 0.69 -0.38 7.89
CA VAL A 62 0.88 0.26 6.58
C VAL A 62 2.09 -0.31 5.85
N ALA A 63 3.22 -0.52 6.54
CA ALA A 63 4.40 -1.14 5.95
C ALA A 63 4.13 -2.57 5.50
N ALA A 64 3.38 -3.35 6.29
CA ALA A 64 2.99 -4.71 5.93
C ALA A 64 2.07 -4.75 4.70
N VAL A 65 1.10 -3.82 4.60
CA VAL A 65 0.25 -3.69 3.41
C VAL A 65 1.07 -3.32 2.18
N VAL A 66 1.99 -2.36 2.29
CA VAL A 66 2.88 -1.97 1.17
C VAL A 66 3.77 -3.14 0.75
N ALA A 67 4.37 -3.85 1.70
CA ALA A 67 5.19 -5.03 1.41
C ALA A 67 4.38 -6.12 0.70
N TYR A 68 3.13 -6.36 1.13
CA TYR A 68 2.21 -7.25 0.43
C TYR A 68 1.95 -6.78 -1.01
N MET A 69 1.65 -5.50 -1.23
CA MET A 69 1.39 -4.97 -2.58
C MET A 69 2.59 -5.18 -3.51
N GLU A 70 3.81 -4.90 -3.03
CA GLU A 70 5.04 -5.07 -3.81
C GLU A 70 5.32 -6.54 -4.13
N ALA A 71 5.27 -7.40 -3.12
CA ALA A 71 5.47 -8.84 -3.30
C ALA A 71 4.41 -9.44 -4.23
N ARG A 72 3.15 -9.02 -4.08
CA ARG A 72 2.04 -9.47 -4.92
C ARG A 72 2.17 -9.01 -6.37
N ALA A 73 2.70 -7.82 -6.61
CA ALA A 73 2.99 -7.31 -7.95
C ALA A 73 4.15 -8.05 -8.63
N ALA A 74 5.09 -8.58 -7.84
CA ALA A 74 6.22 -9.38 -8.32
C ALA A 74 5.90 -10.89 -8.46
N ALA A 75 4.80 -11.36 -7.86
CA ALA A 75 4.43 -12.77 -7.87
C ALA A 75 4.02 -13.25 -9.27
N ALA A 76 4.61 -14.37 -9.72
CA ALA A 76 4.25 -15.00 -10.99
C ALA A 76 2.87 -15.70 -10.94
N ASP A 77 2.55 -16.29 -9.78
CA ASP A 77 1.23 -16.84 -9.47
C ASP A 77 0.66 -16.06 -8.28
N GLY A 78 -0.33 -15.24 -8.60
CA GLY A 78 -0.95 -14.36 -7.63
C GLY A 78 -1.81 -15.08 -6.60
N ASP A 79 -2.57 -16.09 -7.04
CA ASP A 79 -3.53 -16.78 -6.18
C ASP A 79 -2.81 -17.70 -5.20
N ALA A 80 -1.75 -18.37 -5.66
CA ALA A 80 -0.88 -19.16 -4.79
C ALA A 80 -0.18 -18.29 -3.73
N PHE A 81 0.33 -17.13 -4.13
CA PHE A 81 0.94 -16.17 -3.20
C PHE A 81 -0.09 -15.66 -2.17
N ASP A 82 -1.29 -15.28 -2.62
CA ASP A 82 -2.36 -14.79 -1.74
C ASP A 82 -2.75 -15.86 -0.72
N GLY A 83 -2.86 -17.12 -1.14
CA GLY A 83 -3.11 -18.25 -0.26
C GLY A 83 -2.02 -18.46 0.80
N GLU A 84 -0.75 -18.41 0.41
CA GLU A 84 0.39 -18.54 1.34
C GLU A 84 0.45 -17.37 2.33
N PHE A 85 0.29 -16.14 1.83
CA PHE A 85 0.29 -14.93 2.64
C PHE A 85 -0.78 -15.02 3.74
N ILE A 86 -2.04 -15.31 3.38
CA ILE A 86 -3.14 -15.43 4.35
C ILE A 86 -2.91 -16.59 5.30
N GLY A 87 -2.43 -17.74 4.79
CA GLY A 87 -2.15 -18.92 5.61
C GLY A 87 -1.07 -18.70 6.66
N GLY A 88 -0.16 -17.75 6.44
CA GLY A 88 0.90 -17.36 7.37
C GLY A 88 0.48 -16.34 8.43
N LEU A 89 -0.70 -15.70 8.31
CA LEU A 89 -1.13 -14.66 9.24
C LEU A 89 -1.73 -15.25 10.53
N THR A 90 -1.37 -14.66 11.66
CA THR A 90 -2.14 -14.79 12.90
C THR A 90 -3.49 -14.08 12.77
N HIS A 91 -4.45 -14.44 13.62
CA HIS A 91 -5.75 -13.77 13.65
C HIS A 91 -5.62 -12.25 13.87
N ASP A 92 -4.82 -11.82 14.85
CA ASP A 92 -4.66 -10.38 15.17
C ASP A 92 -4.06 -9.61 13.99
N ALA A 93 -2.94 -10.11 13.43
CA ALA A 93 -2.33 -9.51 12.23
C ALA A 93 -3.31 -9.43 11.05
N ARG A 94 -4.22 -10.40 10.90
CA ARG A 94 -5.26 -10.34 9.86
C ARG A 94 -6.25 -9.22 10.12
N ILE A 95 -6.70 -9.02 11.35
CA ILE A 95 -7.60 -7.92 11.73
C ILE A 95 -6.92 -6.56 11.51
N ASP A 96 -5.66 -6.42 11.91
CA ASP A 96 -4.88 -5.19 11.72
C ASP A 96 -4.73 -4.84 10.24
N LEU A 97 -4.45 -5.84 9.40
CA LEU A 97 -4.35 -5.66 7.95
C LEU A 97 -5.69 -5.33 7.28
N ILE A 98 -6.82 -5.90 7.75
CA ILE A 98 -8.17 -5.51 7.28
C ILE A 98 -8.42 -4.03 7.57
N HIS A 99 -8.09 -3.59 8.78
CA HIS A 99 -8.26 -2.20 9.20
C HIS A 99 -7.39 -1.26 8.38
N ALA A 100 -6.12 -1.60 8.17
CA ALA A 100 -5.21 -0.83 7.31
C ALA A 100 -5.69 -0.78 5.85
N ALA A 101 -6.10 -1.92 5.28
CA ALA A 101 -6.61 -2.01 3.91
C ALA A 101 -7.87 -1.15 3.70
N HIS A 102 -8.76 -1.12 4.69
CA HIS A 102 -9.94 -0.27 4.67
C HIS A 102 -9.57 1.21 4.55
N HIS A 103 -8.66 1.70 5.40
CA HIS A 103 -8.27 3.11 5.42
C HIS A 103 -7.38 3.53 4.25
N LEU A 104 -6.64 2.60 3.66
CA LEU A 104 -5.95 2.79 2.38
C LEU A 104 -6.92 2.70 1.19
N ALA A 105 -8.19 2.37 1.40
CA ALA A 105 -9.18 2.11 0.35
C ALA A 105 -8.70 1.04 -0.65
N ASP A 106 -7.98 0.02 -0.17
CA ASP A 106 -7.56 -1.14 -0.94
C ASP A 106 -8.63 -2.23 -0.87
N LYS A 107 -9.55 -2.20 -1.84
CA LYS A 107 -10.68 -3.14 -1.89
C LYS A 107 -10.23 -4.58 -2.14
N ALA A 108 -9.15 -4.79 -2.89
CA ALA A 108 -8.70 -6.13 -3.24
C ALA A 108 -8.15 -6.84 -2.00
N LEU A 109 -7.27 -6.18 -1.25
CA LEU A 109 -6.75 -6.72 -0.01
C LEU A 109 -7.81 -6.84 1.08
N PHE A 110 -8.70 -5.85 1.20
CA PHE A 110 -9.79 -5.91 2.16
C PHE A 110 -10.68 -7.14 1.93
N ASN A 111 -11.11 -7.38 0.69
CA ASN A 111 -11.95 -8.53 0.34
C ASN A 111 -11.22 -9.88 0.47
N LEU A 112 -9.90 -9.88 0.31
CA LEU A 112 -9.09 -11.07 0.47
C LEU A 112 -8.99 -11.50 1.94
N LEU A 113 -8.95 -10.53 2.86
CA LEU A 113 -8.75 -10.78 4.28
C LEU A 113 -10.07 -10.86 5.08
N ALA A 114 -11.14 -10.17 4.67
CA ALA A 114 -12.44 -10.19 5.35
C ALA A 114 -13.18 -11.54 5.21
#